data_AF-A0A945YWR2-F1
#
_entry.id   AF-A0A945YWR2-F1
#
_cell.length_a   1.000
_cell.length_b   1.000
_cell.length_c   1.000
_cell.angle_alpha   90.00
_cell.angle_beta   90.00
_cell.angle_gamma   90.00
#
_symmetry.space_group_name_H-M   'P 1'
#
loop_
_entity.id
_entity.type
_entity.pdbx_description
1 polymer ?
#
loop_
_entity_poly.entity_id
_entity_poly.type
_entity_poly.pdbx_seq_one_letter_code
_entity_poly.pdbx_strand_id
1 'polypeptide(L)'
;MDKDLVTTKSYAVVSNTVLDAIKKTHKEVSAKETPKNEMKKDYGGFDYVEMSYMKRVADEFFPGWSWTIIDRMVHPVGQLEIAFSIHGRLTWYDNGVVRTGDMTAGHANHLLKDKTGYVSVSNAWKSANTECMKKAFNVFMNIADDVYKNLDTSLDQTERTTLLNLLSKIDKDWLLEEQGTTKQEMDEKILNGTINKASLNLSTQKIEKWIRLCEADLADGWKAPK
;
A
#
# COMPACT_ATOMS: atom_id res chain seq x y z
N MET A 1 -52.85 -14.69 -17.89
CA MET A 1 -52.52 -14.45 -16.46
C MET A 1 -51.05 -14.75 -16.32
N ASP A 2 -50.29 -13.69 -16.06
CA ASP A 2 -48.82 -13.58 -16.07
C ASP A 2 -48.07 -14.71 -15.38
N LYS A 3 -46.96 -15.15 -16.00
CA LYS A 3 -45.73 -15.56 -15.30
C LYS A 3 -44.50 -15.43 -16.21
N ASP A 4 -44.08 -14.20 -16.50
CA ASP A 4 -42.69 -13.92 -16.91
C ASP A 4 -42.07 -12.95 -15.89
N LEU A 5 -41.67 -13.50 -14.74
CA LEU A 5 -40.77 -12.84 -13.80
C LEU A 5 -39.34 -12.96 -14.35
N VAL A 6 -39.02 -12.12 -15.34
CA VAL A 6 -37.63 -11.88 -15.74
C VAL A 6 -37.00 -10.97 -14.69
N THR A 7 -36.43 -11.55 -13.64
CA THR A 7 -35.51 -10.82 -12.75
C THR A 7 -34.15 -10.68 -13.43
N THR A 8 -34.06 -9.78 -14.40
CA THR A 8 -32.77 -9.27 -14.85
C THR A 8 -32.25 -8.33 -13.77
N LYS A 9 -31.30 -8.81 -12.96
CA LYS A 9 -30.44 -7.92 -12.18
C LYS A 9 -29.68 -7.06 -13.19
N SER A 10 -30.17 -5.85 -13.45
CA SER A 10 -29.43 -4.86 -14.21
C SER A 10 -28.23 -4.45 -13.36
N TYR A 11 -27.05 -5.01 -13.65
CA TYR A 11 -25.82 -4.43 -13.14
C TYR A 11 -25.73 -3.02 -13.71
N ALA A 12 -25.74 -2.00 -12.85
CA ALA A 12 -25.52 -0.64 -13.30
C ALA A 12 -24.15 -0.62 -14.00
N VAL A 13 -24.14 -0.29 -15.29
CA VAL A 13 -22.90 -0.08 -16.02
C VAL A 13 -22.24 1.14 -15.41
N VAL A 14 -21.23 0.93 -14.59
CA VAL A 14 -20.41 2.03 -14.05
C VAL A 14 -19.68 2.65 -15.22
N SER A 15 -19.88 3.94 -15.47
CA SER A 15 -19.24 4.61 -16.60
C SER A 15 -17.71 4.63 -16.40
N ASN A 16 -16.96 4.63 -17.51
CA ASN A 16 -15.50 4.76 -17.47
C ASN A 16 -15.07 6.02 -16.70
N THR A 17 -15.84 7.10 -16.79
CA THR A 17 -15.62 8.33 -16.02
C THR A 17 -15.65 8.08 -14.50
N VAL A 18 -16.61 7.30 -14.01
CA VAL A 18 -16.67 6.96 -12.57
C VAL A 18 -15.52 6.03 -12.20
N LEU A 19 -15.20 5.04 -13.04
CA LEU A 19 -14.06 4.15 -12.78
C LEU A 19 -12.72 4.90 -12.70
N ASP A 20 -12.52 5.90 -13.55
CA ASP A 20 -11.31 6.72 -13.54
C ASP A 20 -11.28 7.68 -12.33
N ALA A 21 -12.43 8.21 -11.91
CA ALA A 21 -12.54 8.97 -10.68
C ALA A 21 -12.19 8.14 -9.44
N ILE A 22 -12.71 6.90 -9.35
CA ILE A 22 -12.36 5.94 -8.30
C ILE A 22 -10.84 5.72 -8.25
N LYS A 23 -10.21 5.37 -9.38
CA LYS A 23 -8.77 5.16 -9.45
C LYS A 23 -7.99 6.40 -9.01
N LYS A 24 -8.46 7.60 -9.39
CA LYS A 24 -7.82 8.86 -9.03
C LYS A 24 -7.87 9.09 -7.52
N THR A 25 -9.06 8.96 -6.90
CA THR A 25 -9.23 9.11 -5.44
C THR A 25 -8.33 8.14 -4.68
N HIS A 26 -8.33 6.87 -5.05
CA HIS A 26 -7.48 5.87 -4.38
C HIS A 26 -5.98 6.16 -4.52
N LYS A 27 -5.52 6.59 -5.70
CA LYS A 27 -4.12 7.02 -5.89
C LYS A 27 -3.76 8.24 -5.05
N GLU A 28 -4.66 9.21 -4.95
CA GLU A 28 -4.48 10.41 -4.13
C GLU A 28 -4.38 10.07 -2.65
N VAL A 29 -5.27 9.21 -2.14
CA VAL A 29 -5.24 8.76 -0.74
C VAL A 29 -3.99 7.94 -0.43
N SER A 30 -3.60 7.02 -1.32
CA SER A 30 -2.39 6.20 -1.17
C SER A 30 -1.12 7.07 -1.13
N ALA A 31 -1.05 8.12 -1.96
CA ALA A 31 0.10 9.03 -2.03
C ALA A 31 0.16 10.06 -0.89
N LYS A 32 -0.87 10.16 -0.04
CA LYS A 32 -0.92 11.11 1.07
C LYS A 32 0.02 10.65 2.18
N GLU A 33 1.10 11.39 2.42
CA GLU A 33 2.02 11.11 3.53
C GLU A 33 1.29 11.19 4.88
N THR A 34 1.49 10.19 5.73
CA THR A 34 0.96 10.17 7.08
C THR A 34 1.79 11.12 7.98
N PRO A 35 1.17 12.11 8.64
CA PRO A 35 1.89 13.00 9.55
C PRO A 35 2.58 12.25 10.69
N LYS A 36 3.84 12.61 10.98
CA LYS A 36 4.67 11.91 11.99
C LYS A 36 4.05 11.85 13.39
N ASN A 37 3.23 12.84 13.77
CA ASN A 37 2.54 12.86 15.06
C ASN A 37 1.39 11.85 15.16
N GLU A 38 0.85 11.42 14.02
CA GLU A 38 -0.23 10.43 13.90
C GLU A 38 0.32 8.99 13.81
N MET A 39 1.63 8.85 13.56
CA MET A 39 2.35 7.57 13.63
C MET A 39 2.82 7.28 15.05
N LYS A 40 2.62 6.05 15.49
CA LYS A 40 3.03 5.51 16.79
C LYS A 40 3.74 4.19 16.61
N LYS A 41 4.46 3.74 17.63
CA LYS A 41 5.03 2.40 17.68
C LYS A 41 4.20 1.50 18.57
N ASP A 42 3.96 0.28 18.10
CA ASP A 42 3.42 -0.77 18.95
C ASP A 42 4.50 -1.36 19.87
N TYR A 43 4.13 -2.35 20.68
CA TYR A 43 5.06 -3.04 21.58
C TYR A 43 6.17 -3.82 20.84
N GLY A 44 5.94 -4.21 19.58
CA GLY A 44 6.91 -4.88 18.72
C GLY A 44 7.84 -3.91 17.97
N GLY A 45 7.62 -2.59 18.11
CA GLY A 45 8.37 -1.55 17.42
C GLY A 45 7.89 -1.25 16.00
N PHE A 46 6.79 -1.88 15.56
CA PHE A 46 6.16 -1.61 14.27
C PHE A 46 5.39 -0.31 14.31
N ASP A 47 5.48 0.46 13.22
CA ASP A 47 4.74 1.71 13.09
C ASP A 47 3.26 1.42 12.78
N TYR A 48 2.37 2.16 13.45
CA TYR A 48 0.94 2.15 13.20
C TYR A 48 0.39 3.57 13.21
N VAL A 49 -0.77 3.76 12.59
CA VAL A 49 -1.45 5.06 12.51
C VAL A 49 -2.62 5.12 13.47
N GLU A 50 -2.80 6.24 14.15
CA GLU A 50 -3.95 6.44 15.05
C GLU A 50 -5.30 6.36 14.32
N MET A 51 -6.29 5.79 15.01
CA MET A 51 -7.62 5.57 14.41
C MET A 51 -8.32 6.89 14.05
N SER A 52 -8.13 7.93 14.85
CA SER A 52 -8.69 9.27 14.60
C SER A 52 -8.22 9.85 13.27
N TYR A 53 -6.94 9.65 12.91
CA TYR A 53 -6.42 10.06 11.62
C TYR A 53 -7.12 9.32 10.48
N MET A 54 -7.21 7.99 10.56
CA MET A 54 -7.80 7.20 9.47
C MET A 54 -9.28 7.54 9.26
N LYS A 55 -10.03 7.79 10.34
CA LYS A 55 -11.41 8.28 10.25
C LYS A 55 -11.50 9.64 9.56
N ARG A 56 -10.64 10.59 9.92
CA ARG A 56 -10.62 11.92 9.30
C ARG A 56 -10.33 11.85 7.79
N VAL A 57 -9.40 10.98 7.37
CA VAL A 57 -9.13 10.75 5.94
C VAL A 57 -10.34 10.08 5.27
N ALA A 58 -10.98 9.10 5.93
CA ALA A 58 -12.20 8.48 5.41
C ALA A 58 -13.35 9.49 5.27
N ASP A 59 -13.51 10.42 6.22
CA ASP A 59 -14.51 11.50 6.14
C ASP A 59 -14.21 12.49 5.01
N GLU A 60 -12.92 12.76 4.74
CA GLU A 60 -12.46 13.67 3.68
C GLU A 60 -12.68 13.08 2.28
N PHE A 61 -12.33 11.81 2.06
CA PHE A 61 -12.29 11.19 0.73
C PHE A 61 -13.44 10.22 0.43
N PHE A 62 -14.05 9.64 1.47
CA PHE A 62 -15.11 8.64 1.35
C PHE A 62 -16.30 8.98 2.28
N PRO A 63 -16.86 10.20 2.19
CA PRO A 63 -17.90 10.65 3.10
C PRO A 63 -19.12 9.73 3.06
N GLY A 64 -19.71 9.47 4.23
CA GLY A 64 -20.83 8.53 4.38
C GLY A 64 -20.42 7.08 4.56
N TRP A 65 -19.14 6.80 4.84
CA TRP A 65 -18.70 5.48 5.27
C TRP A 65 -19.36 5.08 6.60
N SER A 66 -19.50 3.77 6.82
CA SER A 66 -19.99 3.20 8.07
C SER A 66 -19.33 1.86 8.37
N TRP A 67 -19.26 1.53 9.65
CA TRP A 67 -18.66 0.30 10.16
C TRP A 67 -19.69 -0.50 10.94
N THR A 68 -19.83 -1.79 10.61
CA THR A 68 -20.72 -2.71 11.31
C THR A 68 -19.94 -3.92 11.80
N ILE A 69 -20.08 -4.27 13.08
CA ILE A 69 -19.58 -5.55 13.59
C ILE A 69 -20.59 -6.62 13.18
N ILE A 70 -20.15 -7.57 12.37
CA ILE A 70 -20.97 -8.68 11.87
C ILE A 70 -20.93 -9.84 12.86
N ASP A 71 -19.73 -10.21 13.30
CA ASP A 71 -19.52 -11.28 14.27
C ASP A 71 -18.33 -11.00 15.18
N ARG A 72 -18.31 -11.67 16.32
CA ARG A 72 -17.28 -11.57 17.33
C ARG A 72 -17.00 -12.94 17.94
N MET A 73 -15.73 -13.33 17.95
CA MET A 73 -15.32 -14.66 18.40
C MET A 73 -14.20 -14.56 19.44
N VAL A 74 -14.15 -15.54 20.33
CA VAL A 74 -13.04 -15.72 21.27
C VAL A 74 -12.38 -17.05 20.94
N HIS A 75 -11.09 -17.02 20.65
CA HIS A 75 -10.31 -18.20 20.31
C HIS A 75 -9.29 -18.49 21.41
N PRO A 76 -9.18 -19.74 21.89
CA PRO A 76 -8.01 -20.13 22.65
C PRO A 76 -6.79 -20.12 21.73
N VAL A 77 -5.74 -19.38 22.10
CA VAL A 77 -4.48 -19.32 21.34
C VAL A 77 -3.43 -20.21 21.98
N GLY A 78 -3.44 -20.31 23.30
CA GLY A 78 -2.56 -21.18 24.07
C GLY A 78 -3.12 -21.43 25.47
N GLN A 79 -2.31 -22.03 26.34
CA GLN A 79 -2.72 -22.33 27.72
C GLN A 79 -2.98 -21.06 28.56
N LEU A 80 -2.35 -19.93 28.20
CA LEU A 80 -2.42 -18.68 28.96
C LEU A 80 -2.91 -17.47 28.14
N GLU A 81 -3.42 -17.70 26.93
CA GLU A 81 -3.75 -16.65 25.97
C GLU A 81 -5.03 -16.95 25.21
N ILE A 82 -5.85 -15.91 25.05
CA ILE A 82 -7.01 -15.90 24.18
C ILE A 82 -6.88 -14.79 23.15
N ALA A 83 -7.46 -14.97 21.99
CA ALA A 83 -7.62 -13.92 21.00
C ALA A 83 -9.09 -13.55 20.85
N PHE A 84 -9.35 -12.25 20.83
CA PHE A 84 -10.65 -11.69 20.49
C PHE A 84 -10.62 -11.33 19.00
N SER A 85 -11.43 -12.00 18.19
CA SER A 85 -11.55 -11.72 16.76
C SER A 85 -12.84 -10.97 16.47
N ILE A 86 -12.75 -9.98 15.60
CA ILE A 86 -13.89 -9.24 15.06
C ILE A 86 -13.97 -9.50 13.57
N HIS A 87 -15.15 -9.89 13.10
CA HIS A 87 -15.55 -9.78 11.70
C HIS A 87 -16.38 -8.50 11.56
N GLY A 88 -15.85 -7.52 10.86
CA GLY A 88 -16.54 -6.28 10.57
C GLY A 88 -16.76 -6.08 9.08
N ARG A 89 -17.74 -5.23 8.75
CA ARG A 89 -18.06 -4.78 7.41
C ARG A 89 -17.90 -3.28 7.33
N LEU A 90 -17.04 -2.86 6.43
CA LEU A 90 -16.94 -1.47 5.99
C LEU A 90 -17.91 -1.28 4.82
N THR A 91 -18.76 -0.26 4.91
CA THR A 91 -19.58 0.21 3.79
C THR A 91 -19.18 1.63 3.47
N TRP A 92 -18.96 1.98 2.20
CA TRP A 92 -18.55 3.32 1.80
C TRP A 92 -19.04 3.70 0.42
N TYR A 93 -18.95 5.00 0.12
CA TYR A 93 -19.23 5.55 -1.19
C TYR A 93 -17.92 5.86 -1.90
N ASP A 94 -17.74 5.29 -3.08
CA ASP A 94 -16.56 5.44 -3.91
C ASP A 94 -16.98 6.12 -5.22
N ASN A 95 -16.85 7.46 -5.24
CA ASN A 95 -17.36 8.31 -6.32
C ASN A 95 -18.82 8.02 -6.71
N GLY A 96 -19.68 7.88 -5.69
CA GLY A 96 -21.12 7.63 -5.85
C GLY A 96 -21.50 6.15 -5.98
N VAL A 97 -20.53 5.24 -6.04
CA VAL A 97 -20.79 3.79 -6.02
C VAL A 97 -20.73 3.28 -4.58
N VAL A 98 -21.80 2.63 -4.12
CA VAL A 98 -21.79 1.96 -2.81
C VAL A 98 -20.94 0.69 -2.89
N ARG A 99 -19.98 0.57 -1.99
CA ARG A 99 -19.12 -0.61 -1.84
C ARG A 99 -19.20 -1.15 -0.41
N THR A 100 -19.01 -2.45 -0.31
CA THR A 100 -18.92 -3.15 0.97
C THR A 100 -17.73 -4.10 0.97
N GLY A 101 -17.03 -4.18 2.10
CA GLY A 101 -15.87 -5.05 2.27
C GLY A 101 -15.84 -5.62 3.68
N ASP A 102 -15.71 -6.94 3.75
CA ASP A 102 -15.60 -7.65 5.02
C ASP A 102 -14.13 -7.78 5.42
N MET A 103 -13.86 -7.55 6.70
CA MET A 103 -12.54 -7.65 7.27
C MET A 103 -12.60 -8.43 8.57
N THR A 104 -11.55 -9.21 8.82
CA THR A 104 -11.35 -9.91 10.09
C THR A 104 -10.00 -9.51 10.68
N ALA A 105 -9.98 -9.18 11.96
CA ALA A 105 -8.73 -9.03 12.72
C ALA A 105 -8.97 -9.47 14.16
N GLY A 106 -7.90 -9.77 14.88
CA GLY A 106 -8.00 -10.14 16.27
C GLY A 106 -6.87 -9.60 17.12
N HIS A 107 -7.18 -9.47 18.41
CA HIS A 107 -6.27 -8.95 19.43
C HIS A 107 -6.08 -10.01 20.52
N ALA A 108 -4.83 -10.37 20.78
CA ALA A 108 -4.48 -11.31 21.84
C ALA A 108 -4.65 -10.66 23.22
N ASN A 109 -4.95 -11.48 24.22
CA ASN A 109 -5.06 -11.06 25.60
C ASN A 109 -4.52 -12.15 26.54
N HIS A 110 -3.95 -11.72 27.65
CA HIS A 110 -3.26 -12.59 28.60
C HIS A 110 -4.10 -12.82 29.86
N LEU A 111 -3.88 -13.97 30.50
CA LEU A 111 -4.38 -14.23 31.84
C LEU A 111 -3.75 -13.30 32.89
N LEU A 112 -4.51 -13.05 33.95
CA LEU A 112 -4.00 -12.45 35.19
C LEU A 112 -2.88 -13.33 35.76
N LYS A 113 -1.98 -12.73 36.55
CA LYS A 113 -0.84 -13.44 37.17
C LYS A 113 -1.29 -14.62 38.05
N ASP A 114 -2.47 -14.52 38.66
CA ASP A 114 -3.08 -15.54 39.51
C ASP A 114 -3.91 -16.58 38.73
N LYS A 115 -3.99 -16.45 37.40
CA LYS A 115 -4.71 -17.33 36.47
C LYS A 115 -6.22 -17.44 36.74
N THR A 116 -6.82 -16.49 37.46
CA THR A 116 -8.26 -16.52 37.79
C THR A 116 -9.15 -15.92 36.71
N GLY A 117 -8.57 -15.24 35.72
CA GLY A 117 -9.29 -14.60 34.62
C GLY A 117 -8.35 -13.86 33.66
N TYR A 118 -8.91 -12.99 32.83
CA TYR A 118 -8.18 -12.25 31.81
C TYR A 118 -8.07 -10.76 32.14
N VAL A 119 -6.93 -10.16 31.80
CA VAL A 119 -6.69 -8.74 32.03
C VAL A 119 -7.56 -7.92 31.06
N SER A 120 -8.22 -6.86 31.55
CA SER A 120 -8.80 -5.81 30.70
C SER A 120 -9.61 -6.29 29.47
N VAL A 121 -10.47 -7.31 29.62
CA VAL A 121 -11.25 -7.92 28.52
C VAL A 121 -12.00 -6.89 27.66
N SER A 122 -12.58 -5.86 28.27
CA SER A 122 -13.25 -4.78 27.52
C SER A 122 -12.29 -4.01 26.61
N ASN A 123 -11.05 -3.78 27.05
CA ASN A 123 -10.05 -3.13 26.23
C ASN A 123 -9.60 -4.04 25.09
N ALA A 124 -9.44 -5.35 25.33
CA ALA A 124 -9.10 -6.30 24.28
C ALA A 124 -10.14 -6.33 23.15
N TRP A 125 -11.44 -6.31 23.47
CA TRP A 125 -12.50 -6.18 22.48
C TRP A 125 -12.45 -4.86 21.70
N LYS A 126 -12.20 -3.73 22.39
CA LYS A 126 -12.06 -2.42 21.74
C LYS A 126 -10.84 -2.37 20.82
N SER A 127 -9.72 -2.96 21.24
CA SER A 127 -8.50 -3.10 20.44
C SER A 127 -8.75 -3.95 19.19
N ALA A 128 -9.36 -5.13 19.33
CA ALA A 128 -9.69 -6.00 18.19
C ALA A 128 -10.57 -5.30 17.16
N ASN A 129 -11.61 -4.57 17.61
CA ASN A 129 -12.45 -3.79 16.71
C ASN A 129 -11.68 -2.65 16.03
N THR A 130 -10.80 -1.98 16.78
CA THR A 130 -9.96 -0.89 16.25
C THR A 130 -9.00 -1.42 15.18
N GLU A 131 -8.30 -2.51 15.44
CA GLU A 131 -7.39 -3.15 14.49
C GLU A 131 -8.12 -3.63 13.23
N CYS A 132 -9.29 -4.24 13.39
CA CYS A 132 -10.13 -4.67 12.28
C CYS A 132 -10.54 -3.50 11.37
N MET A 133 -10.98 -2.39 11.97
CA MET A 133 -11.37 -1.19 11.23
C MET A 133 -10.17 -0.50 10.57
N LYS A 134 -8.99 -0.45 11.23
CA LYS A 134 -7.76 0.09 10.61
C LYS A 134 -7.39 -0.72 9.38
N LYS A 135 -7.43 -2.05 9.50
CA LYS A 135 -7.11 -2.93 8.38
C LYS A 135 -8.10 -2.76 7.23
N ALA A 136 -9.39 -2.62 7.52
CA ALA A 136 -10.41 -2.36 6.51
C ALA A 136 -10.18 -1.03 5.78
N PHE A 137 -9.92 0.06 6.51
CA PHE A 137 -9.59 1.36 5.90
C PHE A 137 -8.33 1.30 5.04
N ASN A 138 -7.27 0.65 5.50
CA ASN A 138 -6.06 0.54 4.69
C ASN A 138 -6.31 -0.32 3.42
N VAL A 139 -6.90 -1.50 3.57
CA VAL A 139 -7.11 -2.44 2.45
C VAL A 139 -8.11 -1.89 1.41
N PHE A 140 -9.21 -1.30 1.86
CA PHE A 140 -10.30 -0.91 0.96
C PHE A 140 -10.31 0.56 0.57
N MET A 141 -9.55 1.42 1.24
CA MET A 141 -9.51 2.87 0.96
C MET A 141 -8.08 3.40 0.78
N ASN A 142 -7.05 2.55 0.83
CA ASN A 142 -5.63 2.92 0.68
C ASN A 142 -5.11 3.92 1.74
N ILE A 143 -5.84 4.07 2.86
CA ILE A 143 -5.47 5.02 3.90
C ILE A 143 -4.22 4.52 4.62
N ALA A 144 -3.20 5.39 4.73
CA ALA A 144 -1.91 5.12 5.37
C ALA A 144 -1.07 3.99 4.74
N ASP A 145 -1.09 3.89 3.41
CA ASP A 145 -0.28 2.92 2.66
C ASP A 145 1.22 3.10 2.88
N ASP A 146 1.68 4.32 3.17
CA ASP A 146 3.08 4.64 3.49
C ASP A 146 3.54 3.99 4.80
N VAL A 147 2.66 3.93 5.81
CA VAL A 147 2.95 3.30 7.11
C VAL A 147 2.85 1.79 7.04
N TYR A 148 1.81 1.28 6.38
CA TYR A 148 1.56 -0.15 6.27
C TYR A 148 2.26 -0.82 5.07
N LYS A 149 3.10 -0.08 4.34
CA LYS A 149 3.91 -0.53 3.21
C LYS A 149 3.09 -1.15 2.07
N ASN A 150 1.91 -0.58 1.81
CA ASN A 150 1.02 -0.99 0.73
C ASN A 150 1.05 -0.04 -0.48
N LEU A 151 2.00 0.91 -0.51
CA LEU A 151 2.24 1.78 -1.65
C LEU A 151 2.54 0.96 -2.90
N ASP A 152 1.89 1.30 -4.01
CA ASP A 152 2.33 0.83 -5.32
C ASP A 152 3.67 1.50 -5.65
N THR A 153 4.74 0.71 -5.54
CA THR A 153 6.10 1.16 -5.84
C THR A 153 6.45 0.97 -7.31
N SER A 154 5.56 0.43 -8.14
CA SER A 154 5.86 0.22 -9.55
C SER A 154 6.05 1.54 -10.29
N LEU A 155 7.02 1.55 -11.22
CA LEU A 155 7.22 2.67 -12.12
C LEU A 155 6.12 2.70 -13.17
N ASP A 156 5.61 3.90 -13.46
CA ASP A 156 4.72 4.11 -14.59
C ASP A 156 5.49 4.09 -15.92
N GLN A 157 4.75 4.08 -17.04
CA GLN A 157 5.35 3.98 -18.37
C GLN A 157 6.29 5.15 -18.68
N THR A 158 5.98 6.36 -18.23
CA THR A 158 6.77 7.57 -18.47
C THR A 158 8.07 7.51 -17.68
N GLU A 159 7.99 7.12 -16.40
CA GLU A 159 9.14 6.92 -15.52
C GLU A 159 10.08 5.86 -16.08
N ARG A 160 9.54 4.70 -16.50
CA ARG A 160 10.33 3.63 -17.15
C ARG A 160 11.01 4.12 -18.41
N THR A 161 10.26 4.77 -19.30
CA THR A 161 10.78 5.28 -20.58
C THR A 161 11.88 6.31 -20.34
N THR A 162 11.73 7.18 -19.34
CA THR A 162 12.74 8.18 -18.97
C THR A 162 14.05 7.52 -18.53
N LEU A 163 13.99 6.52 -17.65
CA LEU A 163 15.19 5.80 -17.21
C LEU A 163 15.89 5.06 -18.34
N LEU A 164 15.13 4.35 -19.19
CA LEU A 164 15.67 3.65 -20.35
C LEU A 164 16.34 4.62 -21.33
N ASN A 165 15.73 5.77 -21.57
CA ASN A 165 16.31 6.83 -22.41
C ASN A 165 17.59 7.41 -21.80
N LEU A 166 17.66 7.61 -20.48
CA LEU A 166 18.89 8.04 -19.82
C LEU A 166 20.00 7.00 -19.95
N LEU A 167 19.71 5.72 -19.68
CA LEU A 167 20.68 4.64 -19.87
C LEU A 167 21.17 4.53 -21.32
N SER A 168 20.33 4.87 -22.29
CA SER A 168 20.71 4.82 -23.70
C SER A 168 21.81 5.81 -24.10
N LYS A 169 22.06 6.83 -23.27
CA LYS A 169 23.11 7.84 -23.49
C LYS A 169 24.49 7.40 -23.02
N ILE A 170 24.59 6.31 -22.25
CA ILE A 170 25.86 5.81 -21.76
C ILE A 170 26.43 4.83 -22.78
N ASP A 171 27.71 4.96 -23.11
CA ASP A 171 28.40 3.98 -23.96
C ASP A 171 28.40 2.60 -23.27
N LYS A 172 28.06 1.57 -24.04
CA LYS A 172 27.86 0.21 -23.51
C LYS A 172 29.16 -0.43 -23.02
N ASP A 173 30.28 -0.12 -23.65
CA ASP A 173 31.57 -0.71 -23.33
C ASP A 173 32.14 0.04 -22.12
N TRP A 174 31.97 1.37 -22.06
CA TRP A 174 32.31 2.16 -20.88
C TRP A 174 31.53 1.72 -19.64
N LEU A 175 30.22 1.46 -19.78
CA LEU A 175 29.39 1.03 -18.66
C LEU A 175 29.84 -0.33 -18.10
N LEU A 176 30.22 -1.25 -18.99
CA LEU A 176 30.73 -2.55 -18.59
C LEU A 176 32.06 -2.43 -17.84
N GLU A 177 33.00 -1.69 -18.39
CA GLU A 177 34.37 -1.61 -17.87
C GLU A 177 34.45 -0.77 -16.58
N GLU A 178 33.83 0.41 -16.56
CA GLU A 178 33.97 1.34 -15.44
C GLU A 178 32.96 1.08 -14.31
N GLN A 179 31.80 0.50 -14.63
CA GLN A 179 30.74 0.25 -13.65
C GLN A 179 30.45 -1.24 -13.41
N GLY A 180 31.10 -2.14 -14.14
CA GLY A 180 30.97 -3.58 -13.95
C GLY A 180 29.55 -4.10 -14.22
N THR A 181 28.79 -3.43 -15.08
CA THR A 181 27.41 -3.83 -15.39
C THR A 181 27.08 -3.59 -16.86
N THR A 182 26.16 -4.37 -17.42
CA THR A 182 25.73 -4.20 -18.80
C THR A 182 24.47 -3.36 -18.89
N LYS A 183 24.22 -2.80 -20.09
CA LYS A 183 22.95 -2.13 -20.38
C LYS A 183 21.75 -3.08 -20.22
N GLN A 184 21.90 -4.35 -20.61
CA GLN A 184 20.85 -5.37 -20.48
C GLN A 184 20.50 -5.63 -19.01
N GLU A 185 21.48 -5.77 -18.13
CA GLU A 185 21.23 -5.93 -16.68
C GLU A 185 20.52 -4.72 -16.07
N MET A 186 20.86 -3.52 -16.54
CA MET A 186 20.20 -2.28 -16.08
C MET A 186 18.76 -2.17 -16.61
N ASP A 187 18.53 -2.51 -17.88
CA ASP A 187 17.19 -2.58 -18.46
C ASP A 187 16.33 -3.62 -17.72
N GLU A 188 16.87 -4.80 -17.44
CA GLU A 188 16.20 -5.84 -16.65
C GLU A 188 15.82 -5.35 -15.26
N LYS A 189 16.72 -4.66 -14.55
CA LYS A 189 16.44 -4.06 -13.22
C LYS A 189 15.28 -3.06 -13.27
N ILE A 190 15.13 -2.30 -14.37
CA ILE A 190 13.99 -1.38 -14.55
C ILE A 190 12.71 -2.16 -14.85
N LEU A 191 12.79 -3.13 -15.75
CA LEU A 191 11.61 -3.86 -16.24
C LEU A 191 11.04 -4.82 -15.18
N ASN A 192 11.89 -5.46 -14.39
CA ASN A 192 11.50 -6.41 -13.35
C ASN A 192 11.13 -5.74 -12.00
N GLY A 193 11.28 -4.42 -11.88
CA GLY A 193 10.91 -3.66 -10.68
C GLY A 193 11.96 -3.65 -9.56
N THR A 194 13.20 -4.09 -9.84
CA THR A 194 14.33 -3.89 -8.91
C THR A 194 14.58 -2.40 -8.69
N ILE A 195 14.52 -1.61 -9.77
CA ILE A 195 14.38 -0.15 -9.69
C ILE A 195 12.88 0.16 -9.67
N ASN A 196 12.46 0.89 -8.64
CA ASN A 196 11.06 1.18 -8.36
C ASN A 196 10.94 2.61 -7.82
N LYS A 197 9.72 3.09 -7.53
CA LYS A 197 9.50 4.47 -7.08
C LYS A 197 10.28 4.86 -5.82
N ALA A 198 10.53 3.91 -4.92
CA ALA A 198 11.31 4.17 -3.72
C ALA A 198 12.80 4.41 -4.02
N SER A 199 13.34 3.80 -5.08
CA SER A 199 14.73 3.97 -5.52
C SER A 199 14.90 4.89 -6.72
N LEU A 200 13.81 5.39 -7.32
CA LEU A 200 13.81 6.12 -8.59
C LEU A 200 14.75 7.34 -8.58
N ASN A 201 14.65 8.21 -7.57
CA ASN A 201 15.47 9.42 -7.50
C ASN A 201 16.97 9.08 -7.39
N LEU A 202 17.33 8.16 -6.50
CA LEU A 202 18.72 7.72 -6.31
C LEU A 202 19.27 7.05 -7.58
N SER A 203 18.49 6.20 -8.22
CA SER A 203 18.84 5.56 -9.49
C SER A 203 19.04 6.59 -10.61
N THR A 204 18.15 7.59 -10.70
CA THR A 204 18.24 8.66 -11.70
C THR A 204 19.52 9.47 -11.52
N GLN A 205 19.81 9.94 -10.31
CA GLN A 205 21.04 10.68 -10.00
C GLN A 205 22.30 9.87 -10.31
N LYS A 206 22.27 8.56 -10.02
CA LYS A 206 23.37 7.66 -10.32
C LYS A 206 23.62 7.55 -11.82
N ILE A 207 22.56 7.35 -12.61
CA ILE A 207 22.64 7.25 -14.07
C ILE A 207 23.11 8.58 -14.67
N GLU A 208 22.59 9.72 -14.20
CA GLU A 208 23.04 11.04 -14.65
C GLU A 208 24.52 11.31 -14.36
N LYS A 209 25.00 10.87 -13.20
CA LYS A 209 26.44 10.94 -12.88
C LYS A 209 27.25 10.10 -13.85
N TRP A 210 26.81 8.88 -14.16
CA TRP A 210 27.48 8.01 -15.12
C TRP A 210 27.52 8.58 -16.53
N ILE A 211 26.44 9.23 -16.98
CA ILE A 211 26.42 9.94 -18.28
C ILE A 211 27.55 10.98 -18.32
N ARG A 212 27.65 11.84 -17.30
CA ARG A 212 28.68 12.89 -17.27
C ARG A 212 30.11 12.34 -17.26
N LEU A 213 30.34 11.25 -16.53
CA LEU A 213 31.66 10.61 -16.49
C LEU A 213 31.99 9.97 -17.83
N CYS A 214 31.06 9.24 -18.42
CA CYS A 214 31.21 8.63 -19.75
C CYS A 214 31.51 9.69 -20.82
N GLU A 215 30.78 10.80 -20.82
CA GLU A 215 31.00 11.92 -21.76
C GLU A 215 32.40 12.55 -21.58
N ALA A 216 32.86 12.74 -20.33
CA ALA A 216 34.18 13.28 -20.04
C ALA A 216 35.31 12.34 -20.49
N ASP A 217 35.21 11.06 -20.13
CA ASP A 217 36.23 10.07 -20.48
C ASP A 217 36.33 9.88 -22.00
N LEU A 218 35.19 9.85 -22.71
CA LEU A 218 35.17 9.79 -24.17
C LEU A 218 35.80 11.03 -24.81
N ALA A 219 35.58 12.21 -24.24
CA ALA A 219 36.23 13.44 -24.70
C ALA A 219 37.75 13.43 -24.46
N ASP A 220 38.20 12.80 -23.39
CA ASP A 220 39.62 12.60 -23.04
C ASP A 220 40.27 11.44 -23.81
N GLY A 221 39.54 10.81 -24.72
CA GLY A 221 40.05 9.78 -25.64
C GLY A 221 40.03 8.36 -25.06
N TRP A 222 39.17 8.10 -24.07
CA TRP A 222 38.93 6.76 -23.55
C TRP A 222 38.59 5.77 -24.67
N LYS A 223 39.11 4.54 -24.52
CA LYS A 223 38.85 3.42 -25.43
C LYS A 223 38.64 2.17 -24.59
N ALA A 224 37.68 1.35 -25.00
CA ALA A 224 37.46 0.05 -24.39
C ALA A 224 38.78 -0.76 -24.35
N PRO A 225 39.13 -1.37 -23.20
CA PRO A 225 40.19 -2.36 -23.13
C PRO A 225 39.93 -3.47 -24.13
N LYS A 226 40.98 -3.97 -24.77
CA LYS A 226 40.90 -5.06 -25.75
C LYS A 226 40.70 -6.42 -25.08
#